data_AF-A0A8G2BYR8-F1
#
_entry.id   AF-A0A8G2BYR8-F1
#
_cell.length_a   1.000
_cell.length_b   1.000
_cell.length_c   1.000
_cell.angle_alpha   90.00
_cell.angle_beta   90.00
_cell.angle_gamma   90.00
#
_symmetry.space_group_name_H-M   'P 1'
#
loop_
_entity.id
_entity.type
_entity.pdbx_description
1 polymer ?
#
loop_
_entity_poly.entity_id
_entity_poly.type
_entity_poly.pdbx_seq_one_letter_code
_entity_poly.pdbx_strand_id
1 'polypeptide(L)'
;MNKHWFTLYGDTFLWLKDNTGLVYNAGNKKRFLFPVSDKIKEICHQLLETENLYTVGLTDEAINDDEINQWIHSLIDMQAGYLSLNVEFNKRPVSLKPILKVQDNRKYYEEQQKLGFKGKILQNLHELTFYMNGSEQGNDEYFKQAIYPVRSNVPHLQTMK
;
A
#
# COMPACT_ATOMS: atom_id res chain seq x y z
N MET A 1 20.05 16.04 12.35
CA MET A 1 20.31 14.80 13.11
C MET A 1 20.01 13.64 12.19
N ASN A 2 21.01 12.80 11.93
CA ASN A 2 20.83 11.61 11.09
C ASN A 2 20.07 10.56 11.91
N LYS A 3 19.22 9.78 11.25
CA LYS A 3 18.45 8.70 11.89
C LYS A 3 18.60 7.42 11.09
N HIS A 4 18.45 6.32 11.80
CA HIS A 4 18.32 5.01 11.20
C HIS A 4 16.85 4.70 10.99
N TRP A 5 16.52 4.08 9.86
CA TRP A 5 15.15 3.77 9.49
C TRP A 5 15.03 2.32 9.10
N PHE A 6 14.07 1.63 9.67
CA PHE A 6 13.64 0.33 9.20
C PHE A 6 12.32 0.48 8.44
N THR A 7 12.27 -0.03 7.22
CA THR A 7 11.12 0.11 6.32
C THR A 7 10.72 -1.23 5.75
N LEU A 8 9.43 -1.58 5.88
CA LEU A 8 8.85 -2.75 5.22
C LEU A 8 8.46 -2.42 3.77
N TYR A 9 8.56 -3.39 2.87
CA TYR A 9 8.09 -3.21 1.49
C TYR A 9 6.55 -3.18 1.41
N GLY A 10 6.00 -2.53 0.38
CA GLY A 10 4.56 -2.36 0.21
C GLY A 10 3.78 -3.64 -0.13
N ASP A 11 4.48 -4.72 -0.46
CA ASP A 11 3.95 -6.07 -0.68
C ASP A 11 4.07 -6.96 0.58
N THR A 12 4.56 -6.41 1.69
CA THR A 12 4.75 -7.11 2.95
C THR A 12 3.59 -6.84 3.90
N PHE A 13 3.05 -7.87 4.53
CA PHE A 13 2.00 -7.76 5.53
C PHE A 13 2.57 -8.10 6.90
N LEU A 14 2.34 -7.22 7.87
CA LEU A 14 2.66 -7.43 9.29
C LEU A 14 1.36 -7.61 10.07
N TRP A 15 1.28 -8.67 10.87
CA TRP A 15 0.19 -8.90 11.83
C TRP A 15 0.75 -9.26 13.20
N LEU A 16 0.03 -8.81 14.24
CA LEU A 16 0.28 -9.17 15.63
C LEU A 16 -0.95 -9.86 16.19
N LYS A 17 -0.75 -10.96 16.91
CA LYS A 17 -1.77 -11.64 17.69
C LYS A 17 -1.13 -12.15 18.98
N ASP A 18 -1.58 -11.59 20.11
CA ASP A 18 -1.03 -11.88 21.43
C ASP A 18 0.50 -11.69 21.43
N ASN A 19 1.27 -12.72 21.79
CA ASN A 19 2.73 -12.71 21.79
C ASN A 19 3.34 -13.29 20.50
N THR A 20 2.58 -13.34 19.41
CA THR A 20 3.03 -13.88 18.12
C THR A 20 2.86 -12.86 17.01
N GLY A 21 3.92 -12.66 16.23
CA GLY A 21 3.92 -11.83 15.05
C GLY A 21 4.03 -12.69 13.80
N LEU A 22 3.43 -12.23 12.72
CA LEU A 22 3.54 -12.82 11.39
C LEU A 22 3.93 -11.74 10.39
N VAL A 23 5.03 -11.96 9.68
CA VAL A 23 5.35 -11.25 8.46
C VAL A 23 5.11 -12.14 7.26
N TYR A 24 4.44 -11.62 6.24
CA TYR A 24 4.22 -12.29 4.97
C TYR A 24 4.56 -11.36 3.82
N ASN A 25 5.55 -11.72 3.00
CA ASN A 25 5.82 -11.02 1.75
C ASN A 25 4.97 -11.67 0.64
N ALA A 26 4.04 -10.91 0.05
CA ALA A 26 3.16 -11.39 -1.01
C ALA A 26 3.85 -11.51 -2.38
N GLY A 27 4.90 -10.72 -2.64
CA GLY A 27 5.70 -10.79 -3.86
C GLY A 27 6.46 -12.11 -4.00
N ASN A 28 7.01 -12.64 -2.91
CA ASN A 28 7.80 -13.89 -2.90
C ASN A 28 7.13 -15.05 -2.13
N LYS A 29 5.97 -14.83 -1.53
CA LYS A 29 5.16 -15.81 -0.78
C LYS A 29 5.84 -16.37 0.48
N LYS A 30 6.94 -15.77 0.94
CA LYS A 30 7.61 -16.19 2.19
C LYS A 30 6.84 -15.68 3.40
N ARG A 31 6.88 -16.46 4.47
CA ARG A 31 6.32 -16.08 5.77
C ARG A 31 7.33 -16.29 6.88
N PHE A 32 7.26 -15.45 7.90
CA PHE A 32 8.07 -15.54 9.10
C PHE A 32 7.19 -15.34 10.33
N LEU A 33 7.12 -16.36 11.17
CA LEU A 33 6.46 -16.30 12.48
C LEU A 33 7.53 -16.02 13.53
N PHE A 34 7.26 -15.10 14.44
CA PHE A 34 8.20 -14.72 15.48
C PHE A 34 7.50 -14.46 16.81
N PRO A 35 8.18 -14.74 17.94
CA PRO A 35 7.70 -14.29 19.25
C PRO A 35 7.81 -12.76 19.35
N VAL A 36 6.79 -12.12 19.92
CA VAL A 36 6.75 -10.67 20.10
C VAL A 36 7.17 -10.34 21.53
N SER A 37 8.41 -9.92 21.72
CA SER A 37 8.90 -9.32 22.97
C SER A 37 8.46 -7.86 23.09
N ASP A 38 8.58 -7.28 24.28
CA ASP A 38 8.21 -5.87 24.51
C ASP A 38 8.98 -4.90 23.61
N LYS A 39 10.26 -5.19 23.32
CA LYS A 39 11.12 -4.39 22.44
C LYS A 39 10.63 -4.42 20.99
N ILE A 40 10.39 -5.62 20.45
CA ILE A 40 9.92 -5.79 19.08
C ILE A 40 8.47 -5.28 18.94
N LYS A 41 7.66 -5.42 19.99
CA LYS A 41 6.27 -4.99 20.02
C LYS A 41 6.13 -3.50 19.76
N GLU A 42 6.96 -2.68 20.40
CA GLU A 42 6.97 -1.23 20.20
C GLU A 42 7.27 -0.87 18.73
N ILE A 43 8.27 -1.51 18.13
CA ILE A 43 8.62 -1.31 16.71
C ILE A 43 7.45 -1.73 15.81
N CYS A 44 6.86 -2.90 16.06
CA CYS A 44 5.73 -3.39 15.28
C CYS A 44 4.50 -2.49 15.38
N HIS A 45 4.19 -1.95 16.55
CA HIS A 45 3.10 -0.98 16.71
C HIS A 45 3.35 0.26 15.85
N GLN A 46 4.55 0.83 15.91
CA GLN A 46 4.90 1.99 15.09
C GLN A 46 4.83 1.69 13.59
N LEU A 47 5.26 0.50 13.15
CA LEU A 47 5.11 0.07 11.76
C LEU A 47 3.64 -0.07 11.33
N LEU A 48 2.75 -0.46 12.25
CA LEU A 48 1.32 -0.64 11.96
C LEU A 48 0.53 0.68 11.95
N GLU A 49 1.05 1.76 12.51
CA GLU A 49 0.47 3.11 12.37
C GLU A 49 0.54 3.59 10.92
N THR A 50 -0.59 4.05 10.38
CA THR A 50 -0.71 4.35 8.94
C THR A 50 0.13 5.58 8.57
N GLU A 51 0.21 6.53 9.50
CA GLU A 51 0.95 7.78 9.43
C GLU A 51 2.46 7.57 9.33
N ASN A 52 2.95 6.39 9.76
CA ASN A 52 4.36 6.04 9.71
C ASN A 52 4.81 5.47 8.37
N LEU A 53 3.89 5.21 7.43
CA LEU A 53 4.22 4.74 6.08
C LEU A 53 5.19 3.56 6.12
N TYR A 54 4.86 2.56 6.94
CA TYR A 54 5.61 1.32 7.12
C TYR A 54 7.10 1.52 7.42
N THR A 55 7.44 2.66 8.00
CA THR A 55 8.79 3.08 8.29
C THR A 55 8.89 3.56 9.74
N VAL A 56 9.83 3.01 10.47
CA VAL A 56 10.06 3.34 11.88
C VAL A 56 11.49 3.85 12.08
N GLY A 57 11.65 4.86 12.92
CA GLY A 57 12.95 5.38 13.30
C GLY A 57 13.56 4.52 14.40
N LEU A 58 14.81 4.13 14.24
CA LEU A 58 15.56 3.35 15.22
C LEU A 58 16.64 4.23 15.86
N THR A 59 16.83 4.08 17.16
CA THR A 59 17.97 4.67 17.88
C THR A 59 19.20 3.80 17.73
N ASP A 60 20.37 4.34 18.09
CA ASP A 60 21.62 3.59 18.07
C ASP A 60 21.56 2.41 19.06
N GLU A 61 20.89 2.58 20.21
CA GLU A 61 20.67 1.48 21.16
C GLU A 61 19.81 0.37 20.55
N ALA A 62 18.76 0.71 19.80
CA ALA A 62 17.88 -0.27 19.17
C ALA A 62 18.58 -1.08 18.05
N ILE A 63 19.52 -0.48 17.33
CA ILE A 63 20.29 -1.16 16.28
C ILE A 63 21.33 -2.11 16.87
N ASN A 64 21.93 -1.70 17.99
CA ASN A 64 22.95 -2.49 18.69
C ASN A 64 22.34 -3.54 19.63
N ASP A 65 21.02 -3.57 19.78
CA ASP A 65 20.32 -4.62 20.51
C ASP A 65 20.26 -5.90 19.68
N ASP A 66 20.87 -6.98 20.18
CA ASP A 66 20.99 -8.25 19.45
C ASP A 66 19.64 -8.83 19.02
N GLU A 67 18.61 -8.71 19.85
CA GLU A 67 17.29 -9.26 19.58
C GLU A 67 16.61 -8.51 18.43
N ILE A 68 16.59 -7.18 18.50
CA ILE A 68 16.04 -6.32 17.44
C ILE A 68 16.82 -6.53 16.15
N ASN A 69 18.15 -6.57 16.24
CA ASN A 69 19.04 -6.70 15.10
C ASN A 69 18.82 -8.04 14.37
N GLN A 70 18.75 -9.15 15.10
CA GLN A 70 18.45 -10.47 14.53
C GLN A 70 17.06 -10.52 13.89
N TRP A 71 16.06 -9.90 14.52
CA TRP A 71 14.72 -9.81 13.96
C TRP A 71 14.70 -9.01 12.64
N ILE A 72 15.35 -7.83 12.60
CA ILE A 72 15.46 -7.02 11.38
C ILE A 72 16.15 -7.80 10.25
N HIS A 73 17.27 -8.46 10.54
CA HIS A 73 17.99 -9.25 9.54
C HIS A 73 17.15 -10.42 9.02
N SER A 74 16.38 -11.08 9.89
CA SER A 74 15.44 -12.12 9.46
C SER A 74 14.41 -11.59 8.45
N LEU A 75 13.94 -10.35 8.65
CA LEU A 75 13.03 -9.67 7.72
C LEU A 75 13.71 -9.26 6.41
N ILE A 76 14.96 -8.81 6.46
CA ILE A 76 15.75 -8.47 5.27
C ILE A 76 16.03 -9.73 4.43
N ASP A 77 16.42 -10.84 5.07
CA ASP A 77 16.74 -12.11 4.40
C ASP A 77 15.52 -12.73 3.70
N MET A 78 14.33 -12.56 4.28
CA MET A 78 13.08 -12.94 3.62
C MET A 78 12.56 -11.89 2.62
N GLN A 79 13.33 -10.83 2.38
CA GLN A 79 13.01 -9.70 1.49
C GLN A 79 11.72 -8.96 1.89
N ALA A 80 11.44 -8.82 3.18
CA ALA A 80 10.25 -8.12 3.69
C ALA A 80 10.49 -6.62 3.95
N GLY A 81 11.75 -6.18 3.96
CA GLY A 81 12.09 -4.78 4.20
C GLY A 81 13.57 -4.50 4.02
N TYR A 82 13.98 -3.31 4.45
CA TYR A 82 15.37 -2.84 4.41
C TYR A 82 15.68 -1.87 5.55
N LEU A 83 16.97 -1.75 5.86
CA LEU A 83 17.51 -0.83 6.86
C LEU A 83 18.27 0.28 6.15
N SER A 84 17.94 1.54 6.46
CA SER A 84 18.66 2.72 5.97
C SER A 84 19.39 3.38 7.13
N LEU A 85 20.71 3.47 7.04
CA LEU A 85 21.55 3.98 8.11
C LEU A 85 21.91 5.45 7.89
N ASN A 86 21.95 6.23 8.97
CA ASN A 86 22.45 7.61 8.97
C ASN A 86 21.80 8.53 7.91
N VAL A 87 20.48 8.41 7.75
CA VAL A 87 19.73 9.18 6.75
C VAL A 87 19.28 10.51 7.34
N GLU A 88 19.42 11.58 6.56
CA GLU A 88 18.86 12.89 6.89
C GLU A 88 17.33 12.80 7.05
N PHE A 89 16.76 13.50 8.02
CA PHE A 89 15.32 13.38 8.33
C PHE A 89 14.41 13.69 7.14
N ASN A 90 14.77 14.65 6.29
CA ASN A 90 14.04 15.02 5.07
C ASN A 90 14.13 13.98 3.94
N LYS A 91 14.98 12.96 4.09
CA LYS A 91 15.14 11.83 3.17
C LYS A 91 14.64 10.51 3.78
N ARG A 92 13.76 10.58 4.79
CA ARG A 92 13.12 9.41 5.41
C ARG A 92 12.50 8.51 4.31
N PRO A 93 12.86 7.22 4.25
CA PRO A 93 12.20 6.29 3.34
C PRO A 93 10.72 6.14 3.69
N VAL A 94 9.89 5.86 2.69
CA VAL A 94 8.45 5.66 2.89
C VAL A 94 7.98 4.45 2.10
N SER A 95 7.00 3.74 2.66
CA SER A 95 6.36 2.60 2.03
C SER A 95 4.88 2.61 2.37
N LEU A 96 4.01 2.29 1.41
CA LEU A 96 2.58 2.27 1.69
C LEU A 96 2.24 0.95 2.38
N LYS A 97 1.70 1.04 3.60
CA LYS A 97 1.11 -0.10 4.30
C LYS A 97 0.08 -0.77 3.39
N PRO A 98 0.24 -2.06 3.05
CA PRO A 98 -0.77 -2.73 2.26
C PRO A 98 -2.04 -2.90 3.07
N ILE A 99 -3.15 -2.57 2.44
CA ILE A 99 -4.48 -2.85 2.97
C ILE A 99 -4.95 -4.11 2.28
N LEU A 100 -5.05 -5.22 3.03
CA LEU A 100 -5.64 -6.44 2.50
C LEU A 100 -7.12 -6.20 2.22
N LYS A 101 -7.45 -6.03 0.95
CA LYS A 101 -8.83 -6.11 0.46
C LYS A 101 -9.05 -7.52 -0.06
N VAL A 102 -9.57 -8.41 0.79
CA VAL A 102 -10.14 -9.66 0.30
C VAL A 102 -11.26 -9.26 -0.64
N GLN A 103 -11.16 -9.60 -1.93
CA GLN A 103 -12.25 -9.32 -2.86
C GLN A 103 -13.50 -10.00 -2.34
N ASP A 104 -14.46 -9.17 -1.95
CA ASP A 104 -15.86 -9.53 -1.88
C ASP A 104 -16.19 -10.20 -3.22
N ASN A 105 -16.42 -11.51 -3.19
CA ASN A 105 -16.82 -12.22 -4.39
C ASN A 105 -18.21 -11.73 -4.83
N ARG A 106 -18.60 -12.06 -6.07
CA ARG A 106 -19.93 -11.71 -6.61
C ARG A 106 -21.07 -12.03 -5.61
N LYS A 107 -20.98 -13.17 -4.93
CA LYS A 107 -21.99 -13.64 -3.98
C LYS A 107 -22.15 -12.69 -2.78
N TYR A 108 -21.06 -12.13 -2.26
CA TYR A 108 -21.11 -11.11 -1.20
C TYR A 108 -21.92 -9.88 -1.64
N TYR A 109 -21.69 -9.37 -2.84
CA TYR A 109 -22.43 -8.21 -3.34
C TYR A 109 -23.92 -8.50 -3.58
N GLU A 110 -24.23 -9.69 -4.10
CA GLU A 110 -25.62 -10.14 -4.28
C GLU A 110 -26.36 -10.25 -2.93
N GLU A 111 -25.69 -10.72 -1.88
CA GLU A 111 -26.27 -10.82 -0.53
C GLU A 111 -26.44 -9.44 0.13
N GLN A 112 -25.45 -8.55 0.03
CA GLN A 112 -25.55 -7.18 0.55
C GLN A 112 -26.69 -6.39 -0.12
N GLN A 113 -26.87 -6.56 -1.43
CA GLN A 113 -27.94 -5.91 -2.18
C GLN A 113 -29.32 -6.43 -1.74
N LYS A 114 -29.47 -7.73 -1.47
CA LYS A 114 -30.71 -8.31 -0.89
C LYS A 114 -31.03 -7.75 0.48
N LEU A 115 -30.02 -7.41 1.28
CA LEU A 115 -30.15 -6.81 2.60
C LEU A 115 -30.38 -5.28 2.57
N GLY A 116 -30.50 -4.67 1.38
CA GLY A 116 -30.74 -3.24 1.21
C GLY A 116 -29.49 -2.36 1.34
N PHE A 117 -28.31 -2.96 1.51
CA PHE A 117 -27.05 -2.23 1.48
C PHE A 117 -26.61 -2.00 0.03
N LYS A 118 -26.36 -0.74 -0.33
CA LYS A 118 -25.68 -0.41 -1.58
C LYS A 118 -24.21 -0.76 -1.41
N GLY A 119 -23.83 -1.97 -1.84
CA GLY A 119 -22.44 -2.42 -1.83
C GLY A 119 -21.50 -1.37 -2.42
N LYS A 120 -20.28 -1.27 -1.89
CA LYS A 120 -19.27 -0.28 -2.28
C LYS A 120 -18.55 -0.64 -3.58
N ILE A 121 -19.30 -1.06 -4.62
CA ILE A 121 -18.75 -1.61 -5.87
C ILE A 121 -17.81 -0.62 -6.57
N LEU A 122 -18.08 0.69 -6.43
CA LEU A 122 -17.24 1.79 -6.91
C LEU A 122 -15.81 1.76 -6.34
N GLN A 123 -15.61 1.20 -5.15
CA GLN A 123 -14.29 1.11 -4.52
C GLN A 123 -13.41 -0.01 -5.09
N ASN A 124 -13.99 -0.89 -5.91
CA ASN A 124 -13.31 -1.97 -6.62
C ASN A 124 -13.30 -1.75 -8.14
N LEU A 125 -13.80 -0.60 -8.59
CA LEU A 125 -13.77 -0.22 -9.99
C LEU A 125 -12.38 0.32 -10.31
N HIS A 126 -11.50 -0.55 -10.85
CA HIS A 126 -10.12 -0.19 -11.17
C HIS A 126 -9.99 0.42 -12.58
N GLU A 127 -10.89 0.08 -13.50
CA GLU A 127 -10.85 0.52 -14.89
C GLU A 127 -12.27 0.73 -15.43
N LEU A 128 -12.44 1.81 -16.18
CA LEU A 128 -13.65 2.15 -16.92
C LEU A 128 -13.22 2.50 -18.35
N THR A 129 -13.56 1.64 -19.31
CA THR A 129 -13.19 1.83 -20.71
C THR A 129 -14.43 2.21 -21.50
N PHE A 130 -14.44 3.44 -22.01
CA PHE A 130 -15.51 3.98 -22.83
C PHE A 130 -15.12 3.90 -24.31
N TYR A 131 -15.91 3.19 -25.11
CA TYR A 131 -15.75 3.15 -26.56
C TYR A 131 -16.61 4.27 -27.17
N MET A 132 -15.97 5.38 -27.53
CA MET A 132 -16.66 6.55 -28.10
C MET A 132 -16.67 6.58 -29.64
N ASN A 133 -15.95 5.67 -30.29
CA ASN A 133 -15.87 5.60 -31.75
C ASN A 133 -17.19 5.10 -32.33
N GLY A 134 -17.73 5.83 -33.32
CA GLY A 134 -19.03 5.57 -33.95
C GLY A 134 -20.18 6.45 -33.47
N SER A 135 -19.94 7.42 -32.58
CA SER A 135 -20.92 8.47 -32.24
C SER A 135 -20.59 9.79 -32.95
N GLU A 136 -21.58 10.69 -33.12
CA GLU A 136 -21.35 12.04 -33.69
C GLU A 136 -20.33 12.89 -32.90
N GLN A 137 -20.04 12.49 -31.66
CA GLN A 137 -19.07 13.14 -30.76
C GLN A 137 -17.74 12.36 -30.67
N GLY A 138 -17.64 11.22 -31.35
CA GLY A 138 -16.45 10.38 -31.40
C GLY A 138 -15.43 10.89 -32.42
N ASN A 139 -14.15 10.72 -32.11
CA ASN A 139 -13.05 10.99 -33.03
C ASN A 139 -12.07 9.82 -32.98
N ASP A 140 -11.61 9.38 -34.15
CA ASP A 140 -10.63 8.30 -34.29
C ASP A 140 -9.31 8.57 -33.59
N GLU A 141 -9.04 9.77 -33.08
CA GLU A 141 -7.84 10.09 -32.30
C GLU A 141 -8.04 9.98 -30.77
N TYR A 142 -9.28 9.80 -30.28
CA TYR A 142 -9.57 9.73 -28.84
C TYR A 142 -9.23 8.38 -28.18
N PHE A 143 -8.75 7.40 -28.92
CA PHE A 143 -8.16 6.19 -28.34
C PHE A 143 -6.76 6.43 -27.76
N LYS A 144 -6.13 7.57 -28.07
CA LYS A 144 -4.82 7.96 -27.54
C LYS A 144 -4.99 8.74 -26.24
N GLN A 145 -4.13 8.44 -25.26
CA GLN A 145 -4.08 9.18 -24.00
C GLN A 145 -3.74 10.65 -24.28
N ALA A 146 -4.61 11.59 -23.89
CA ALA A 146 -4.45 13.02 -24.14
C ALA A 146 -4.65 13.84 -22.86
N ILE A 147 -3.94 14.97 -22.76
CA ILE A 147 -4.06 15.91 -21.63
C ILE A 147 -5.34 16.75 -21.83
N TYR A 148 -6.22 16.75 -20.83
CA TYR A 148 -7.45 17.55 -20.85
C TYR A 148 -7.19 19.00 -20.37
N PRO A 149 -7.80 20.02 -21.00
CA PRO A 149 -8.68 19.95 -22.16
C PRO A 149 -7.91 19.70 -23.46
N VAL A 150 -8.46 18.81 -24.30
CA VAL A 150 -7.92 18.52 -25.63
C VAL A 150 -8.03 19.80 -26.46
N ARG A 151 -6.89 20.41 -26.78
CA ARG A 151 -6.83 21.56 -27.70
C ARG A 151 -7.05 21.06 -29.12
N SER A 152 -8.31 20.83 -29.49
CA SER A 152 -8.69 20.61 -30.88
C SER A 152 -9.05 21.94 -31.53
N ASN A 153 -8.69 22.13 -32.81
CA ASN A 153 -9.12 23.29 -33.59
C ASN A 153 -10.62 23.23 -33.99
N VAL A 154 -11.35 22.23 -33.50
CA VAL A 154 -12.77 22.06 -33.76
C VAL A 154 -13.56 22.43 -32.47
N PRO A 155 -14.51 23.37 -32.55
CA PRO A 155 -15.22 23.88 -31.38
C PRO A 155 -16.27 22.86 -30.94
N HIS A 156 -15.97 22.05 -29.92
CA HIS A 156 -16.90 21.00 -29.44
C HIS A 156 -17.42 21.16 -28.02
N LEU A 157 -17.22 22.31 -27.38
CA LEU A 157 -17.82 22.56 -26.08
C LEU A 157 -18.47 23.93 -26.06
N GLN A 158 -19.68 24.02 -26.63
CA GLN A 158 -20.64 24.98 -26.10
C GLN A 158 -21.06 24.47 -24.71
N THR A 159 -20.59 25.19 -23.70
CA THR A 159 -21.11 25.14 -22.34
C THR A 159 -22.64 25.21 -22.35
N MET A 160 -23.30 24.14 -21.90
CA MET A 160 -24.68 24.25 -21.43
C MET A 160 -24.66 24.54 -19.94
N LYS A 161 -25.41 25.59 -19.57
CA LYS A 161 -25.86 25.88 -18.20
C LYS A 161 -26.79 24.79 -17.69
#